data_AF-A0A672YDB5-F1
#
_entry.id   AF-A0A672YDB5-F1
#
_cell.length_a   1.000
_cell.length_b   1.000
_cell.length_c   1.000
_cell.angle_alpha   90.00
_cell.angle_beta   90.00
_cell.angle_gamma   90.00
#
_symmetry.space_group_name_H-M   'P 1'
#
loop_
_entity.id
_entity.type
_entity.pdbx_description
1 polymer ?
#
loop_
_entity_poly.entity_id
_entity_poly.type
_entity_poly.pdbx_seq_one_letter_code
_entity_poly.pdbx_strand_id
1 'polypeptide(L)'
;MWSLVLLVLPVLWAAAEAQLRVFNLRASDLPSDILGITDGYVKVFCSSTFVGETSVRDNNANPWWEEEFTHFLVQENDILRLEVHDSDFLFDDLLGVCERPVKNGTHEHDCFLEEGGVLHYTYTLVFLSVIF
;
A
#
# COMPACT_ATOMS: atom_id res chain seq x y z
N MET A 1 -27.68 -12.86 -46.47
CA MET A 1 -26.44 -12.08 -46.60
C MET A 1 -26.33 -11.18 -45.37
N TRP A 2 -25.53 -11.64 -44.41
CA TRP A 2 -24.91 -10.95 -43.26
C TRP A 2 -25.65 -9.78 -42.58
N SER A 3 -26.15 -10.01 -41.37
CA SER A 3 -25.76 -9.17 -40.22
C SER A 3 -26.16 -9.83 -38.89
N LEU A 4 -25.30 -10.70 -38.37
CA LEU A 4 -25.35 -11.21 -36.99
C LEU A 4 -24.10 -10.81 -36.20
N VAL A 5 -23.37 -9.78 -36.65
CA VAL A 5 -22.07 -9.39 -36.06
C VAL A 5 -22.21 -8.41 -34.88
N LEU A 6 -23.41 -7.96 -34.52
CA LEU A 6 -23.57 -6.85 -33.57
C LEU A 6 -23.95 -7.21 -32.12
N LEU A 7 -23.86 -8.48 -31.71
CA LEU A 7 -24.16 -8.88 -30.31
C LEU A 7 -22.96 -9.46 -29.54
N VAL A 8 -21.74 -9.40 -30.07
CA VAL A 8 -20.55 -9.92 -29.37
C VAL A 8 -19.77 -8.81 -28.62
N LEU A 9 -20.22 -7.55 -28.70
CA LEU A 9 -19.49 -6.40 -28.16
C LEU A 9 -19.72 -6.01 -26.68
N PRO A 10 -20.58 -6.63 -25.84
CA PRO A 10 -20.56 -6.31 -24.40
C PRO A 10 -19.67 -7.25 -23.58
N VAL A 11 -19.23 -8.40 -24.13
CA VAL A 11 -18.52 -9.44 -23.34
C VAL A 11 -17.01 -9.21 -23.28
N LEU A 12 -16.46 -8.35 -24.15
CA LEU A 12 -15.02 -8.10 -24.26
C LEU A 12 -14.48 -7.01 -23.31
N TRP A 13 -15.31 -6.46 -22.42
CA TRP A 13 -14.86 -5.45 -21.45
C TRP A 13 -15.37 -5.70 -20.03
N ALA A 14 -15.50 -6.97 -19.62
CA ALA A 14 -15.37 -7.26 -18.21
C ALA A 14 -13.88 -7.11 -17.88
N ALA A 15 -13.42 -5.88 -17.63
CA ALA A 15 -12.12 -5.67 -17.01
C ALA A 15 -12.16 -6.46 -15.70
N ALA A 16 -11.27 -7.43 -15.53
CA ALA A 16 -11.13 -8.11 -14.25
C ALA A 16 -10.79 -7.02 -13.21
N GLU A 17 -11.72 -6.73 -12.31
CA GLU A 17 -11.50 -5.75 -11.25
C GLU A 17 -10.57 -6.41 -10.24
N ALA A 18 -9.32 -5.94 -10.10
CA ALA A 18 -8.48 -6.44 -9.01
C ALA A 18 -8.63 -5.55 -7.78
N GLN A 19 -8.59 -6.17 -6.62
CA GLN A 19 -8.61 -5.53 -5.32
C GLN A 19 -7.25 -5.77 -4.64
N LEU A 20 -6.58 -4.68 -4.29
CA LEU A 20 -5.40 -4.65 -3.44
C LEU A 20 -5.83 -4.32 -2.00
N ARG A 21 -5.40 -5.11 -1.03
CA ARG A 21 -5.51 -4.83 0.40
C ARG A 21 -4.13 -4.80 1.03
N VAL A 22 -3.77 -3.72 1.72
CA VAL A 22 -2.52 -3.56 2.48
C VAL A 22 -2.86 -3.52 3.96
N PHE A 23 -2.17 -4.32 4.77
CA PHE A 23 -2.51 -4.53 6.18
C PHE A 23 -1.29 -5.04 6.97
N ASN A 24 -1.48 -5.24 8.28
CA ASN A 24 -0.44 -5.74 9.19
C ASN A 24 0.84 -4.89 9.16
N LEU A 25 0.65 -3.57 9.07
CA LEU A 25 1.73 -2.59 9.09
C LEU A 25 2.31 -2.52 10.50
N ARG A 26 3.62 -2.74 10.60
CA ARG A 26 4.40 -2.54 11.84
C ARG A 26 5.79 -2.06 11.47
N ALA A 27 6.42 -1.28 12.33
CA ALA A 27 7.83 -0.98 12.20
C ALA A 27 8.61 -1.48 13.41
N SER A 28 9.91 -1.63 13.23
CA SER A 28 10.85 -2.02 14.28
C SER A 28 12.10 -1.16 14.20
N ASP A 29 12.61 -0.78 15.36
CA ASP A 29 13.82 0.01 15.51
C ASP A 29 13.82 1.32 14.68
N LEU A 30 12.69 2.03 14.64
CA LEU A 30 12.64 3.37 14.05
C LEU A 30 13.65 4.29 14.75
N PRO A 31 14.28 5.22 14.00
CA PRO A 31 15.30 6.11 14.55
C PRO A 31 14.73 7.04 15.63
N SER A 32 15.63 7.75 16.29
CA SER A 32 15.28 8.86 17.18
C SER A 32 16.00 10.09 16.67
N ASP A 33 15.33 11.23 16.69
CA ASP A 33 15.89 12.50 16.27
C ASP A 33 16.21 13.39 17.50
N ILE A 34 16.45 14.69 17.29
CA ILE A 34 16.71 15.62 18.41
C ILE A 34 15.45 15.96 19.21
N LEU A 35 14.25 15.73 18.65
CA LEU A 35 12.96 16.03 19.24
C LEU A 35 12.40 14.85 20.05
N GLY A 36 12.81 13.62 19.76
CA GLY A 36 12.53 12.49 20.64
C GLY A 36 12.54 11.14 19.96
N ILE A 37 11.67 10.26 20.46
CA ILE A 37 11.36 8.99 19.81
C ILE A 37 10.38 9.31 18.68
N THR A 38 10.60 8.75 17.50
CA THR A 38 9.73 8.94 16.33
C THR A 38 8.23 8.79 16.63
N ASP A 39 7.48 9.75 16.10
CA ASP A 39 6.02 9.83 16.04
C ASP A 39 5.56 9.28 14.67
N GLY A 40 5.63 7.95 14.52
CA GLY A 40 5.59 7.31 13.20
C GLY A 40 4.20 7.18 12.57
N TYR A 41 4.11 7.37 11.24
CA TYR A 41 2.95 6.99 10.43
C TYR A 41 3.33 6.56 9.00
N VAL A 42 2.41 5.90 8.29
CA VAL A 42 2.67 5.36 6.94
C VAL A 42 1.68 5.91 5.93
N LYS A 43 2.19 6.46 4.81
CA LYS A 43 1.41 6.82 3.63
C LYS A 43 1.42 5.69 2.62
N VAL A 44 0.26 5.35 2.07
CA VAL A 44 0.07 4.25 1.13
C VAL A 44 -0.34 4.78 -0.23
N PHE A 45 0.42 4.40 -1.25
CA PHE A 45 0.16 4.71 -2.65
C PHE A 45 0.13 3.43 -3.49
N CYS A 46 -0.70 3.45 -4.54
CA CYS A 46 -0.68 2.44 -5.59
C CYS A 46 -0.53 3.16 -6.94
N SER A 47 0.59 2.91 -7.61
CA SER A 47 1.05 3.71 -8.75
C SER A 47 1.09 5.20 -8.38
N SER A 48 0.36 6.08 -9.08
CA SER A 48 0.28 7.50 -8.76
C SER A 48 -0.85 7.87 -7.79
N THR A 49 -1.63 6.89 -7.34
CA THR A 49 -2.85 7.13 -6.54
C THR A 49 -2.54 7.06 -5.06
N PHE A 50 -2.84 8.13 -4.32
CA PHE A 50 -2.86 8.10 -2.86
C PHE A 50 -4.06 7.29 -2.37
N VAL A 51 -3.80 6.24 -1.60
CA VAL A 51 -4.82 5.33 -1.07
C VAL A 51 -5.25 5.76 0.34
N GLY A 52 -4.31 6.23 1.15
CA GLY A 52 -4.57 6.71 2.51
C GLY A 52 -3.29 6.74 3.36
N GLU A 53 -3.46 7.07 4.62
CA GLU A 53 -2.38 7.06 5.62
C GLU A 53 -2.89 6.55 6.97
N THR A 54 -1.98 6.05 7.80
CA THR A 54 -2.29 5.58 9.15
C THR A 54 -2.40 6.76 10.12
N SER A 55 -2.96 6.50 11.31
CA SER A 55 -2.74 7.37 12.47
C SER A 55 -1.26 7.43 12.85
N VAL A 56 -0.90 8.56 13.47
CA VAL A 56 0.41 8.76 14.10
C VAL A 56 0.49 7.92 15.37
N ARG A 57 1.65 7.28 15.58
CA ARG A 57 1.97 6.55 16.80
C ARG A 57 3.05 7.29 17.55
N ASP A 58 2.60 8.08 18.53
CA ASP A 58 3.48 8.97 19.26
C ASP A 58 4.53 8.20 20.07
N ASN A 59 5.78 8.64 19.96
CA ASN A 59 6.93 8.27 20.76
C ASN A 59 7.12 6.75 20.84
N ASN A 60 7.02 6.08 19.70
CA ASN A 60 7.10 4.62 19.63
C ASN A 60 8.04 4.17 18.50
N ALA A 61 9.21 3.65 18.87
CA ALA A 61 10.18 3.10 17.93
C ALA A 61 9.74 1.76 17.30
N ASN A 62 8.73 1.10 17.85
CA ASN A 62 8.21 -0.19 17.38
C ASN A 62 6.67 -0.14 17.22
N PRO A 63 6.15 0.76 16.36
CA PRO A 63 4.72 0.96 16.21
C PRO A 63 4.06 -0.19 15.45
N TRP A 64 2.78 -0.39 15.74
CA TRP A 64 1.87 -1.23 14.96
C TRP A 64 0.62 -0.41 14.64
N TRP A 65 0.12 -0.55 13.41
CA TRP A 65 -1.06 0.14 12.92
C TRP A 65 -2.15 -0.89 12.61
N GLU A 66 -3.35 -0.65 13.15
CA GLU A 66 -4.55 -1.48 12.95
C GLU A 66 -5.18 -1.23 11.58
N GLU A 67 -4.86 -0.09 10.98
CA GLU A 67 -5.40 0.39 9.73
C GLU A 67 -5.05 -0.53 8.56
N GLU A 68 -6.04 -0.70 7.69
CA GLU A 68 -5.91 -1.45 6.45
C GLU A 68 -6.42 -0.60 5.30
N PHE A 69 -5.75 -0.73 4.16
CA PHE A 69 -6.01 0.08 2.98
C PHE A 69 -6.48 -0.81 1.85
N THR A 70 -7.62 -0.48 1.25
CA THR A 70 -8.13 -1.20 0.08
C THR A 70 -8.18 -0.28 -1.13
N HIS A 71 -7.65 -0.76 -2.26
CA HIS A 71 -7.69 -0.07 -3.53
C HIS A 71 -8.22 -1.03 -4.62
N PHE A 72 -9.05 -0.50 -5.52
CA PHE A 72 -9.70 -1.28 -6.60
C PHE A 72 -9.12 -0.88 -7.96
N LEU A 73 -9.41 -1.70 -8.98
CA LEU A 73 -8.95 -1.49 -10.36
C LEU A 73 -7.42 -1.53 -10.48
N VAL A 74 -6.76 -2.27 -9.59
CA VAL A 74 -5.31 -2.46 -9.60
C VAL A 74 -4.93 -3.46 -10.69
N GLN A 75 -3.78 -3.26 -11.33
CA GLN A 75 -3.19 -4.21 -12.25
C GLN A 75 -2.01 -4.92 -11.60
N GLU A 76 -1.78 -6.18 -11.99
CA GLU A 76 -0.54 -6.84 -11.61
C GLU A 76 0.66 -6.05 -12.15
N ASN A 77 1.70 -5.90 -11.33
CA ASN A 77 2.86 -5.03 -11.51
C ASN A 77 2.65 -3.53 -11.27
N ASP A 78 1.46 -3.07 -10.89
CA ASP A 78 1.33 -1.73 -10.32
C ASP A 78 2.25 -1.58 -9.11
N ILE A 79 2.81 -0.39 -8.91
CA ILE A 79 3.78 -0.16 -7.85
C ILE A 79 3.04 0.18 -6.56
N LEU A 80 3.05 -0.73 -5.59
CA LEU A 80 2.73 -0.40 -4.21
C LEU A 80 3.91 0.39 -3.64
N ARG A 81 3.64 1.62 -3.19
CA ARG A 81 4.62 2.47 -2.51
C ARG A 81 4.13 2.79 -1.10
N LEU A 82 4.98 2.50 -0.12
CA LEU A 82 4.76 2.82 1.29
C LEU A 82 5.83 3.82 1.70
N GLU A 83 5.42 4.94 2.27
CA GLU A 83 6.33 5.95 2.80
C GLU A 83 6.15 6.01 4.31
N VAL A 84 7.24 5.86 5.07
CA VAL A 84 7.22 6.00 6.53
C VAL A 84 7.69 7.40 6.88
N HIS A 85 6.89 8.09 7.68
CA HIS A 85 7.14 9.48 8.10
C HIS A 85 7.20 9.57 9.62
N ASP A 86 8.02 10.49 10.12
CA ASP A 86 8.04 10.97 11.49
C ASP A 86 7.26 12.28 11.57
N SER A 87 6.21 12.34 12.38
CA SER A 87 5.32 13.49 12.47
C SER A 87 5.92 14.55 13.37
N ASP A 88 6.05 15.77 12.87
CA ASP A 88 6.75 16.84 13.58
C ASP A 88 5.93 18.14 13.61
N PHE A 89 6.26 19.05 14.54
CA PHE A 89 5.45 20.27 14.72
C PHE A 89 5.43 21.19 13.49
N LEU A 90 6.50 21.18 12.69
CA LEU A 90 6.65 22.05 11.52
C LEU A 90 6.59 21.28 10.19
N PHE A 91 7.39 20.22 10.08
CA PHE A 91 7.52 19.44 8.85
C PHE A 91 7.79 17.98 9.22
N ASP A 92 7.02 17.07 8.66
CA ASP A 92 7.24 15.65 8.85
C ASP A 92 8.48 15.18 8.08
N ASP A 93 9.30 14.35 8.73
CA ASP A 93 10.53 13.80 8.17
C ASP A 93 10.25 12.45 7.50
N LEU A 94 10.70 12.27 6.27
CA LEU A 94 10.59 11.00 5.56
C LEU A 94 11.69 10.04 6.03
N LEU A 95 11.30 8.98 6.73
CA LEU A 95 12.21 7.97 7.25
C LEU A 95 12.60 6.93 6.19
N GLY A 96 11.69 6.67 5.24
CA GLY A 96 12.03 5.82 4.11
C GLY A 96 10.89 5.47 3.17
N VAL A 97 11.25 4.90 2.02
CA VAL A 97 10.33 4.56 0.93
C VAL A 97 10.48 3.11 0.48
N CYS A 98 9.37 2.38 0.49
CA CYS A 98 9.30 0.99 0.07
C CYS A 98 8.46 0.88 -1.20
N GLU A 99 9.08 0.51 -2.32
CA GLU A 99 8.38 0.30 -3.60
C GLU A 99 8.44 -1.16 -4.03
N ARG A 100 7.29 -1.70 -4.48
CA ARG A 100 7.21 -3.07 -5.01
C ARG A 100 6.12 -3.22 -6.06
N PRO A 101 6.38 -3.92 -7.19
CA PRO A 101 5.31 -4.36 -8.07
C PRO A 101 4.42 -5.39 -7.39
N VAL A 102 3.12 -5.14 -7.33
CA VAL A 102 2.17 -6.07 -6.72
C VAL A 102 1.97 -7.31 -7.59
N LYS A 103 1.81 -8.45 -6.92
CA LYS A 103 1.58 -9.77 -7.54
C LYS A 103 0.34 -10.41 -6.96
N ASN A 104 -0.36 -11.21 -7.76
CA ASN A 104 -1.55 -11.93 -7.29
C ASN A 104 -1.22 -12.80 -6.06
N GLY A 105 -2.16 -12.87 -5.12
CA GLY A 105 -2.02 -13.59 -3.85
C GLY A 105 -1.66 -12.70 -2.66
N THR A 106 -1.35 -13.35 -1.53
CA THR A 106 -0.96 -12.69 -0.26
C THR A 106 0.54 -12.79 -0.07
N HIS A 107 1.18 -11.66 0.23
CA HIS A 107 2.63 -11.54 0.35
C HIS A 107 2.99 -10.75 1.61
N GLU A 108 3.94 -11.25 2.39
CA GLU A 108 4.54 -10.56 3.53
C GLU A 108 5.95 -10.09 3.17
N HIS A 109 6.29 -8.87 3.58
CA HIS A 109 7.56 -8.25 3.24
C HIS A 109 8.11 -7.41 4.39
N ASP A 110 9.44 -7.38 4.41
CA ASP A 110 10.24 -6.48 5.21
C ASP A 110 10.90 -5.46 4.27
N CYS A 111 10.98 -4.22 4.70
CA CYS A 111 11.59 -3.12 3.99
C CYS A 111 12.49 -2.33 4.96
N PHE A 112 13.78 -2.24 4.63
CA PHE A 112 14.74 -1.48 5.40
C PHE A 112 14.65 -0.01 5.00
N LEU A 113 14.43 0.86 5.99
CA LEU A 113 14.24 2.29 5.77
C LEU A 113 15.59 3.00 5.64
N GLU A 114 15.63 4.06 4.83
CA GLU A 114 16.83 4.83 4.53
C GLU A 114 17.44 5.49 5.77
N GLU A 115 16.61 6.02 6.67
CA GLU A 115 17.03 6.65 7.93
C GLU A 115 17.18 5.64 9.09
N GLY A 116 16.86 4.36 8.84
CA GLY A 116 16.99 3.26 9.80
C GLY A 116 15.66 2.64 10.24
N GLY A 117 15.75 1.42 10.76
CA GLY A 117 14.59 0.60 11.11
C GLY A 117 14.05 -0.22 9.95
N VAL A 118 13.01 -0.99 10.23
CA VAL A 118 12.37 -1.91 9.27
C VAL A 118 10.87 -1.71 9.30
N LEU A 119 10.27 -1.49 8.14
CA LEU A 119 8.82 -1.60 7.94
C LEU A 119 8.47 -3.03 7.54
N HIS A 120 7.58 -3.66 8.29
CA HIS A 120 6.96 -4.92 7.93
C HIS A 120 5.52 -4.69 7.51
N TYR A 121 5.10 -5.35 6.44
CA TYR A 121 3.75 -5.22 5.92
C TYR A 121 3.30 -6.50 5.22
N THR A 122 1.99 -6.62 5.06
CA THR A 122 1.37 -7.66 4.26
C THR A 122 0.46 -7.01 3.23
N TYR A 123 0.42 -7.55 2.03
CA TYR A 123 -0.63 -7.19 1.07
C TYR A 123 -1.26 -8.43 0.45
N THR A 124 -2.51 -8.27 0.00
CA THR A 124 -3.23 -9.26 -0.80
C THR A 124 -3.72 -8.59 -2.06
N LEU A 125 -3.37 -9.14 -3.23
CA LEU A 125 -3.97 -8.78 -4.51
C LEU A 125 -4.84 -9.94 -5.00
N VAL A 126 -6.12 -9.68 -5.25
CA VAL A 126 -7.05 -10.68 -5.80
C VAL A 126 -7.76 -10.12 -7.02
N PHE A 127 -7.90 -10.94 -8.06
CA PHE A 127 -8.78 -10.63 -9.18
C PHE A 127 -10.22 -11.03 -8.82
N LEU A 128 -11.12 -10.06 -8.86
CA LEU A 128 -12.54 -10.31 -8.70
C LEU A 128 -13.03 -10.94 -10.00
N SER A 129 -13.31 -12.24 -9.94
CA SER A 129 -14.01 -12.92 -11.02
C SER A 129 -15.46 -12.45 -11.02
N VAL A 130 -15.88 -11.79 -12.10
CA VAL A 130 -17.30 -11.53 -12.38
C VAL A 130 -17.94 -12.89 -12.62
N ILE A 131 -18.67 -13.40 -11.62
CA ILE A 131 -19.48 -14.61 -11.79
C ILE A 131 -20.62 -14.23 -12.73
N PHE A 132 -20.61 -14.80 -13.95
CA PHE A 132 -21.74 -14.78 -14.86
C PHE A 132 -22.66 -15.98 -14.60
#